data_AF-A0A5C6EYW5-F1
#
_entry.id   AF-A0A5C6EYW5-F1
#
_cell.length_a   1.000
_cell.length_b   1.000
_cell.length_c   1.000
_cell.angle_alpha   90.00
_cell.angle_beta   90.00
_cell.angle_gamma   90.00
#
_symmetry.space_group_name_H-M   'P 1'
#
loop_
_entity.id
_entity.type
_entity.pdbx_description
1 polymer ?
#
loop_
_entity_poly.entity_id
_entity_poly.type
_entity_poly.pdbx_seq_one_letter_code
_entity_poly.pdbx_strand_id
1 'polypeptide(L)'
;MLWPIVLPFKISLAVLFGLVAVAVLISPLLGWRRGKTLLVSMFVAILAFLPVCAGVGSILDSQRFGVFHYAAYAEVQDHRVERYLPPQARDITLEKYAMGHRAKYTITLDELTGYLDGLWSRAGGRSAVPRDQLDDGASVSGESFDYSFDGRDWPIPEKALHFCSPVQSDGGGADYYFDSETNTVLQRAGYW
;
A
#
# COMPACT_ATOMS: atom_id res chain seq x y z
N MET A 1 3.94 10.45 -0.07
CA MET A 1 4.06 9.97 1.32
C MET A 1 5.40 9.27 1.55
N LEU A 2 6.14 9.54 2.65
CA LEU A 2 7.43 8.87 2.95
C LEU A 2 7.27 7.55 3.73
N TRP A 3 6.05 6.99 3.81
CA TRP A 3 5.73 5.83 4.66
C TRP A 3 6.65 4.61 4.45
N PRO A 4 7.02 4.23 3.21
CA PRO A 4 7.94 3.11 3.00
C PRO A 4 9.28 3.34 3.70
N ILE A 5 9.73 4.59 3.80
CA ILE A 5 11.03 5.02 4.33
C ILE A 5 11.02 5.24 5.84
N VAL A 6 9.89 5.68 6.43
CA VAL A 6 9.84 6.06 7.85
C VAL A 6 10.21 4.91 8.80
N LEU A 7 9.69 3.70 8.56
CA LEU A 7 10.01 2.56 9.43
C LEU A 7 11.45 2.07 9.28
N PRO A 8 11.99 1.83 8.06
CA PRO A 8 13.41 1.55 7.87
C PRO A 8 14.30 2.59 8.55
N PHE A 9 14.01 3.88 8.35
CA PHE A 9 14.76 4.97 8.97
C PHE A 9 14.80 4.84 10.50
N LYS A 10 13.65 4.63 11.14
CA LYS A 10 13.55 4.50 12.61
C LYS A 10 14.31 3.29 13.12
N ILE A 11 14.18 2.14 12.45
CA ILE A 11 14.87 0.90 12.83
C ILE A 11 16.38 1.09 12.68
N SER A 12 16.85 1.61 11.54
CA SER A 12 18.28 1.83 11.30
C SER A 12 18.89 2.81 12.30
N LEU A 13 18.18 3.90 12.62
CA LEU A 13 18.62 4.84 13.64
C LEU A 13 18.76 4.17 15.01
N ALA A 14 17.75 3.38 15.42
CA ALA A 14 17.76 2.68 16.70
C ALA A 14 18.88 1.64 16.79
N VAL A 15 19.08 0.83 15.73
CA VAL A 15 20.14 -0.18 15.65
C VAL A 15 21.52 0.46 15.75
N LEU A 16 21.79 1.51 14.95
CA LEU A 16 23.09 2.17 14.94
C LEU A 16 23.38 2.91 16.25
N PHE A 17 22.37 3.55 16.84
CA PHE A 17 22.50 4.16 18.17
C PHE A 17 22.83 3.11 19.23
N GLY A 18 22.13 1.96 19.22
CA GLY A 18 22.41 0.84 20.11
C GLY A 18 23.85 0.31 19.97
N LEU A 19 24.34 0.15 18.74
CA LEU A 19 25.71 -0.29 18.46
C LEU A 19 26.76 0.72 18.98
N VAL A 20 26.53 2.02 18.80
CA VAL A 20 27.39 3.07 19.35
C VAL A 20 27.41 3.02 20.88
N ALA A 21 26.24 2.90 21.53
CA ALA A 21 26.15 2.80 22.98
C ALA A 21 26.90 1.58 23.52
N VAL A 22 26.70 0.40 22.91
CA VAL A 22 27.41 -0.83 23.28
C VAL A 22 28.92 -0.70 23.09
N ALA A 23 29.38 -0.12 21.98
CA ALA A 23 30.80 0.11 21.72
C ALA A 23 31.44 1.02 22.79
N VAL A 24 30.75 2.08 23.19
CA VAL A 24 31.22 2.99 24.24
C VAL A 24 31.25 2.30 25.61
N LEU A 25 30.25 1.49 25.94
CA LEU A 25 30.19 0.75 27.20
C LEU A 25 31.30 -0.30 27.33
N ILE A 26 31.59 -1.03 26.25
CA ILE A 26 32.63 -2.08 26.22
C ILE A 26 34.04 -1.48 26.08
N SER A 27 34.16 -0.23 25.63
CA SER A 27 35.47 0.41 25.38
C SER A 27 36.52 0.31 26.51
N PRO A 28 36.17 0.43 27.82
CA PRO A 28 37.16 0.31 28.88
C PRO A 28 37.75 -1.11 29.00
N LEU A 29 36.94 -2.14 28.72
CA LEU A 29 37.38 -3.55 28.72
C LEU A 29 38.39 -3.83 27.60
N LEU A 30 38.31 -3.04 26.51
CA LEU A 30 39.22 -3.12 25.37
C LEU A 30 40.43 -2.17 25.52
N GLY A 31 40.55 -1.46 26.64
CA GLY A 31 41.63 -0.48 26.87
C GLY A 31 41.46 0.84 26.11
N TRP A 32 40.28 1.12 25.54
CA TRP A 32 40.01 2.33 24.77
C TRP A 32 39.38 3.43 25.63
N ARG A 33 39.68 4.70 25.31
CA ARG A 33 39.03 5.86 25.95
C ARG A 33 37.63 6.04 25.38
N ARG A 34 36.62 6.08 26.25
CA ARG A 34 35.19 6.26 25.90
C ARG A 34 34.94 7.39 24.90
N GLY A 35 35.55 8.56 25.09
CA GLY A 35 35.39 9.70 24.18
C GLY A 35 35.91 9.45 22.77
N LYS A 36 37.06 8.78 22.63
CA LYS A 36 37.61 8.40 21.32
C LYS A 36 36.71 7.36 20.65
N THR A 37 36.25 6.36 21.42
CA THR A 37 35.33 5.34 20.90
C THR A 37 34.02 5.94 20.43
N LEU A 38 33.45 6.88 21.19
CA LEU A 38 32.22 7.58 20.80
C LEU A 38 32.40 8.29 19.45
N LEU A 39 33.46 9.08 19.28
CA LEU A 39 33.71 9.82 18.04
C LEU A 39 33.85 8.88 16.84
N VAL A 40 34.68 7.83 16.97
CA VAL A 40 34.91 6.85 15.89
C VAL A 40 33.64 6.08 15.55
N SER A 41 32.95 5.54 16.56
CA SER A 41 31.72 4.75 16.34
C SER A 41 30.59 5.60 15.76
N MET A 42 30.47 6.86 16.17
CA MET A 42 29.48 7.78 15.63
C MET A 42 29.78 8.14 14.16
N PHE A 43 31.05 8.36 13.79
CA PHE A 43 31.44 8.55 12.38
C PHE A 43 31.12 7.31 11.52
N VAL A 44 31.46 6.11 12.03
CA VAL A 44 31.11 4.85 11.37
C VAL A 44 29.60 4.70 11.23
N ALA A 45 28.83 5.04 12.27
CA ALA A 45 27.37 4.95 12.23
C ALA A 45 26.76 5.89 11.17
N ILE A 46 27.29 7.11 11.01
CA ILE A 46 26.84 8.04 9.96
C ILE A 46 27.08 7.44 8.57
N LEU A 47 28.27 6.90 8.32
CA LEU A 47 28.60 6.26 7.04
C LEU A 47 27.77 4.99 6.79
N ALA A 48 27.52 4.20 7.84
CA ALA A 48 26.73 2.98 7.77
C ALA A 48 25.22 3.23 7.67
N PHE A 49 24.74 4.45 7.91
CA PHE A 49 23.32 4.75 7.96
C PHE A 49 22.58 4.39 6.67
N LEU A 50 23.08 4.87 5.53
CA LEU A 50 22.45 4.63 4.22
C LEU A 50 22.40 3.14 3.84
N PRO A 51 23.50 2.35 3.90
CA PRO A 51 23.42 0.93 3.55
C PRO A 51 22.56 0.14 4.53
N VAL A 52 22.59 0.46 5.84
CA VAL A 52 21.71 -0.20 6.82
C VAL A 52 20.25 0.15 6.56
N CYS A 53 19.94 1.40 6.24
CA CYS A 53 18.58 1.82 5.90
C CYS A 53 18.06 1.15 4.64
N ALA A 54 18.90 1.02 3.60
CA ALA A 54 18.55 0.31 2.37
C ALA A 54 18.32 -1.19 2.64
N GLY A 55 19.19 -1.83 3.41
CA GLY A 55 19.06 -3.25 3.77
C GLY A 55 17.79 -3.54 4.58
N VAL A 56 17.52 -2.75 5.61
CA VAL A 56 16.28 -2.86 6.40
C VAL A 56 15.06 -2.59 5.51
N GLY A 57 15.13 -1.60 4.62
CA GLY A 57 14.09 -1.31 3.63
C GLY A 57 13.77 -2.53 2.77
N SER A 58 14.78 -3.15 2.16
CA SER A 58 14.60 -4.34 1.31
C SER A 58 13.94 -5.50 2.06
N ILE A 59 14.33 -5.76 3.31
CA ILE A 59 13.72 -6.81 4.14
C ILE A 59 12.26 -6.47 4.44
N LEU A 60 11.97 -5.26 4.90
CA LEU A 60 10.59 -4.84 5.18
C LEU A 60 9.72 -4.85 3.93
N ASP A 61 10.26 -4.43 2.79
CA ASP A 61 9.52 -4.34 1.54
C ASP A 61 9.12 -5.72 1.03
N SER A 62 9.94 -6.75 1.23
CA SER A 62 9.57 -8.15 0.93
C SER A 62 8.39 -8.68 1.76
N GLN A 63 8.10 -8.06 2.91
CA GLN A 63 6.97 -8.41 3.77
C GLN A 63 5.75 -7.50 3.52
N ARG A 64 5.98 -6.26 3.07
CA ARG A 64 4.94 -5.25 2.88
C ARG A 64 4.30 -5.30 1.50
N PHE A 65 5.09 -5.69 0.51
CA PHE A 65 4.75 -5.65 -0.90
C PHE A 65 4.79 -7.04 -1.51
N GLY A 66 4.12 -7.18 -2.65
CA GLY A 66 3.90 -8.46 -3.30
C GLY A 66 2.45 -8.88 -3.24
N VAL A 67 2.23 -10.19 -3.33
CA VAL A 67 0.91 -10.79 -3.54
C VAL A 67 0.49 -11.52 -2.30
N PHE A 68 -0.69 -11.19 -1.81
CA PHE A 68 -1.29 -11.75 -0.61
C PHE A 68 -2.67 -12.31 -0.94
N HIS A 69 -3.07 -13.34 -0.22
CA HIS A 69 -4.37 -13.97 -0.36
C HIS A 69 -5.06 -13.96 1.00
N TYR A 70 -6.29 -13.47 1.03
CA TYR A 70 -7.12 -13.37 2.24
C TYR A 70 -8.49 -13.94 1.95
N ALA A 71 -9.07 -14.65 2.92
CA ALA A 71 -10.43 -15.16 2.78
C ALA A 71 -11.47 -14.03 2.89
N ALA A 72 -11.19 -13.02 3.72
CA ALA A 72 -12.13 -11.94 4.03
C ALA A 72 -11.40 -10.63 4.38
N TYR A 73 -12.15 -9.52 4.31
CA TYR A 73 -11.68 -8.17 4.64
C TYR A 73 -10.95 -8.06 5.99
N ALA A 74 -11.46 -8.74 7.03
CA ALA A 74 -10.92 -8.66 8.39
C ALA A 74 -9.46 -9.16 8.54
N GLU A 75 -8.97 -9.94 7.58
CA GLU A 75 -7.60 -10.47 7.58
C GLU A 75 -6.57 -9.49 6.98
N VAL A 76 -7.02 -8.48 6.23
CA VAL A 76 -6.14 -7.56 5.48
C VAL A 76 -5.30 -6.69 6.42
N GLN A 77 -5.90 -6.19 7.51
CA GLN A 77 -5.25 -5.41 8.57
C GLN A 77 -4.29 -4.30 8.08
N ASP A 78 -4.66 -3.62 6.99
CA ASP A 78 -3.92 -2.48 6.43
C ASP A 78 -4.90 -1.37 6.08
N HIS A 79 -4.96 -0.35 6.96
CA HIS A 79 -5.84 0.82 6.83
C HIS A 79 -5.81 1.50 5.45
N ARG A 80 -4.70 1.41 4.70
CA ARG A 80 -4.60 2.02 3.35
C ARG A 80 -5.37 1.22 2.31
N VAL A 81 -5.38 -0.10 2.45
CA VAL A 81 -6.16 -1.00 1.61
C VAL A 81 -7.62 -0.94 2.05
N GLU A 82 -7.86 -1.04 3.35
CA GLU A 82 -9.18 -1.00 3.99
C GLU A 82 -10.00 0.25 3.66
N ARG A 83 -9.33 1.38 3.37
CA ARG A 83 -9.98 2.63 2.91
C ARG A 83 -10.71 2.46 1.57
N TYR A 84 -10.22 1.58 0.71
CA TYR A 84 -10.75 1.38 -0.64
C TYR A 84 -11.35 -0.02 -0.83
N LEU A 85 -11.15 -0.95 0.11
CA LEU A 85 -11.68 -2.30 0.01
C LEU A 85 -13.04 -2.40 0.73
N PRO A 86 -14.11 -2.89 0.08
CA PRO A 86 -15.40 -3.09 0.75
C PRO A 86 -15.32 -4.13 1.89
N PRO A 87 -15.98 -3.91 3.03
CA PRO A 87 -16.00 -4.87 4.14
C PRO A 87 -16.59 -6.25 3.80
N GLN A 88 -17.44 -6.31 2.77
CA GLN A 88 -18.10 -7.53 2.29
C GLN A 88 -17.25 -8.33 1.28
N ALA A 89 -16.06 -7.84 0.92
CA ALA A 89 -15.17 -8.51 -0.02
C ALA A 89 -14.71 -9.88 0.52
N ARG A 90 -14.76 -10.89 -0.36
CA ARG A 90 -14.39 -12.28 -0.11
C ARG A 90 -13.37 -12.75 -1.14
N ASP A 91 -12.60 -13.80 -0.82
CA ASP A 91 -11.64 -14.42 -1.75
C ASP A 91 -10.68 -13.40 -2.38
N ILE A 92 -10.01 -12.63 -1.52
CA ILE A 92 -9.27 -11.43 -1.90
C ILE A 92 -7.84 -11.83 -2.29
N THR A 93 -7.47 -11.61 -3.54
CA THR A 93 -6.08 -11.52 -3.97
C THR A 93 -5.65 -10.06 -3.98
N LEU A 94 -4.67 -9.71 -3.15
CA LEU A 94 -4.19 -8.34 -2.99
C LEU A 94 -2.73 -8.21 -3.44
N GLU A 95 -2.48 -7.27 -4.34
CA GLU A 95 -1.14 -6.86 -4.75
C GLU A 95 -0.78 -5.52 -4.15
N LYS A 96 0.22 -5.49 -3.29
CA LYS A 96 0.67 -4.25 -2.64
C LYS A 96 1.96 -3.78 -3.28
N TYR A 97 2.03 -2.48 -3.57
CA TYR A 97 3.24 -1.81 -4.01
C TYR A 97 3.34 -0.43 -3.34
N ALA A 98 4.48 0.26 -3.54
CA ALA A 98 4.79 1.46 -2.76
C ALA A 98 3.73 2.57 -2.85
N MET A 99 3.10 2.74 -4.02
CA MET A 99 2.20 3.84 -4.34
C MET A 99 0.73 3.42 -4.44
N GLY A 100 0.36 2.22 -3.98
CA GLY A 100 -1.01 1.75 -4.14
C GLY A 100 -1.18 0.25 -3.94
N HIS A 101 -2.32 -0.24 -4.41
CA HIS A 101 -2.57 -1.67 -4.52
C HIS A 101 -3.47 -1.98 -5.72
N ARG A 102 -3.41 -3.24 -6.15
CA ARG A 102 -4.44 -3.86 -6.98
C ARG A 102 -5.11 -4.95 -6.17
N ALA A 103 -6.39 -5.17 -6.35
CA ALA A 103 -7.10 -6.26 -5.71
C ALA A 103 -8.02 -6.97 -6.69
N LYS A 104 -8.19 -8.27 -6.49
CA LYS A 104 -9.22 -9.10 -7.09
C LYS A 104 -10.02 -9.73 -5.94
N TYR A 105 -11.34 -9.66 -5.97
CA TYR A 105 -12.18 -10.25 -4.93
C TYR A 105 -13.60 -10.49 -5.43
N THR A 106 -14.36 -11.28 -4.67
CA THR A 106 -15.78 -11.56 -4.93
C THR A 106 -16.67 -10.71 -4.03
N ILE A 107 -17.69 -10.10 -4.62
CA ILE A 107 -18.70 -9.27 -3.96
C ILE A 107 -19.93 -9.18 -4.84
N THR A 108 -21.13 -8.99 -4.29
CA THR A 108 -22.32 -8.72 -5.12
C THR A 108 -22.35 -7.27 -5.61
N LEU A 109 -23.08 -7.02 -6.70
CA LEU A 109 -23.24 -5.65 -7.22
C LEU A 109 -23.89 -4.70 -6.20
N ASP A 110 -24.91 -5.16 -5.49
CA ASP A 110 -25.61 -4.37 -4.46
C ASP A 110 -24.70 -4.01 -3.28
N GLU A 111 -23.86 -4.96 -2.83
CA GLU A 111 -22.87 -4.71 -1.78
C GLU A 111 -21.81 -3.69 -2.24
N LEU A 112 -21.32 -3.81 -3.48
CA LEU A 112 -20.33 -2.89 -4.05
C LEU A 112 -20.90 -1.47 -4.20
N THR A 113 -22.06 -1.34 -4.85
CA THR A 113 -22.70 -0.04 -5.08
C THR A 113 -23.10 0.63 -3.77
N GLY A 114 -23.68 -0.12 -2.82
CA GLY A 114 -24.00 0.41 -1.50
C GLY A 114 -22.77 0.91 -0.72
N TYR A 115 -21.64 0.22 -0.84
CA TYR A 115 -20.36 0.68 -0.29
C TYR A 115 -19.89 2.00 -0.93
N LEU A 116 -19.90 2.07 -2.27
CA LEU A 116 -19.46 3.23 -3.03
C LEU A 116 -20.36 4.45 -2.81
N ASP A 117 -21.68 4.26 -2.77
CA ASP A 117 -22.64 5.31 -2.44
C ASP A 117 -22.39 5.87 -1.04
N GLY A 118 -22.06 4.98 -0.08
CA GLY A 118 -21.63 5.38 1.25
C GLY A 118 -20.34 6.21 1.23
N LEU A 119 -19.34 5.86 0.40
CA LEU A 119 -18.12 6.64 0.23
C LEU A 119 -18.41 8.03 -0.37
N TRP A 120 -19.18 8.08 -1.45
CA TRP A 120 -19.56 9.33 -2.12
C TRP A 120 -20.41 10.23 -1.22
N SER A 121 -21.31 9.68 -0.42
CA SER A 121 -22.06 10.46 0.57
C SER A 121 -21.16 11.12 1.61
N ARG A 122 -20.13 10.41 2.11
CA ARG A 122 -19.22 10.93 3.16
C ARG A 122 -18.12 11.85 2.64
N ALA A 123 -17.67 11.63 1.41
CA ALA A 123 -16.45 12.28 0.89
C ALA A 123 -16.63 12.95 -0.48
N GLY A 124 -17.76 12.77 -1.16
CA GLY A 124 -18.00 13.31 -2.50
C GLY A 124 -17.93 14.83 -2.58
N GLY A 125 -18.38 15.55 -1.54
CA GLY A 125 -18.25 17.01 -1.48
C GLY A 125 -16.80 17.53 -1.36
N ARG A 126 -15.83 16.63 -1.11
CA ARG A 126 -14.38 16.92 -1.10
C ARG A 126 -13.66 16.29 -2.29
N SER A 127 -14.39 15.64 -3.20
CA SER A 127 -13.81 15.05 -4.40
C SER A 127 -13.34 16.17 -5.33
N ALA A 128 -12.15 16.01 -5.90
CA ALA A 128 -11.61 16.92 -6.92
C ALA A 128 -12.40 16.83 -8.23
N VAL A 129 -12.99 15.65 -8.50
CA VAL A 129 -13.85 15.40 -9.68
C VAL A 129 -15.24 14.96 -9.18
N PRO A 130 -16.31 15.63 -9.63
CA PRO A 130 -17.69 15.21 -9.34
C PRO A 130 -18.00 13.81 -9.87
N ARG A 131 -18.87 13.06 -9.18
CA ARG A 131 -19.21 11.67 -9.55
C ARG A 131 -19.81 11.56 -10.95
N ASP A 132 -20.65 12.52 -11.35
CA ASP A 132 -21.33 12.58 -12.64
C ASP A 132 -20.39 12.90 -13.82
N GLN A 133 -19.16 13.32 -13.54
CA GLN A 133 -18.10 13.52 -14.53
C GLN A 133 -17.15 12.32 -14.62
N LEU A 134 -17.39 11.28 -13.83
CA LEU A 134 -16.71 10.00 -13.91
C LEU A 134 -17.64 9.03 -14.62
N ASP A 135 -17.08 8.10 -15.38
CA ASP A 135 -17.83 7.03 -16.07
C ASP A 135 -18.36 5.97 -15.07
N ASP A 136 -18.86 6.41 -13.91
CA ASP A 136 -19.35 5.58 -12.81
C ASP A 136 -20.65 4.86 -13.19
N GLY A 137 -20.62 3.54 -13.13
CA GLY A 137 -21.67 2.64 -13.61
C GLY A 137 -21.66 2.40 -15.12
N ALA A 138 -20.73 3.00 -15.87
CA ALA A 138 -20.63 2.77 -17.30
C ALA A 138 -20.11 1.35 -17.60
N SER A 139 -20.57 0.79 -18.72
CA SER A 139 -20.02 -0.46 -19.19
C SER A 139 -18.75 -0.21 -19.99
N VAL A 140 -17.68 -0.91 -19.62
CA VAL A 140 -16.36 -0.82 -20.24
C VAL A 140 -15.96 -2.16 -20.85
N SER A 141 -15.33 -2.13 -22.03
CA SER A 141 -14.84 -3.33 -22.71
C SER A 141 -13.46 -3.74 -22.20
N GLY A 142 -13.12 -5.03 -22.33
CA GLY A 142 -11.80 -5.58 -21.98
C GLY A 142 -10.61 -4.75 -22.50
N GLU A 143 -10.71 -4.14 -23.68
CA GLU A 143 -9.66 -3.30 -24.28
C GLU A 143 -9.40 -1.98 -23.54
N SER A 144 -10.37 -1.50 -22.75
CA SER A 144 -10.24 -0.27 -21.94
C SER A 144 -9.68 -0.52 -20.54
N PHE A 145 -9.52 -1.80 -20.16
CA PHE A 145 -8.66 -2.18 -19.06
C PHE A 145 -7.22 -1.98 -19.52
N ASP A 146 -6.74 -0.76 -19.35
CA ASP A 146 -5.35 -0.35 -19.59
C ASP A 146 -4.33 -1.36 -19.00
N TYR A 147 -3.04 -1.14 -19.26
CA TYR A 147 -1.87 -1.76 -18.60
C TYR A 147 -1.93 -1.83 -17.05
N SER A 148 -2.98 -1.24 -16.46
CA SER A 148 -3.40 -1.28 -15.07
C SER A 148 -3.51 -2.68 -14.46
N PHE A 149 -3.67 -3.76 -15.23
CA PHE A 149 -3.66 -5.15 -14.72
C PHE A 149 -2.68 -6.07 -15.45
N ASP A 150 -1.85 -5.53 -16.36
CA ASP A 150 -0.86 -6.30 -17.12
C ASP A 150 0.11 -7.07 -16.21
N GLY A 151 0.52 -8.24 -16.70
CA GLY A 151 1.44 -9.14 -16.01
C GLY A 151 0.78 -10.00 -14.92
N ARG A 152 -0.55 -10.02 -14.86
CA ARG A 152 -1.33 -10.90 -13.97
C ARG A 152 -2.15 -11.90 -14.76
N ASP A 153 -2.18 -13.14 -14.30
CA ASP A 153 -3.13 -14.17 -14.76
C ASP A 153 -4.56 -13.92 -14.23
N TRP A 154 -4.96 -12.66 -14.09
CA TRP A 154 -6.31 -12.28 -13.71
C TRP A 154 -7.12 -12.15 -14.99
N PRO A 155 -8.19 -12.96 -15.17
CA PRO A 155 -9.02 -12.85 -16.36
C PRO A 155 -9.64 -11.46 -16.40
N ILE A 156 -9.27 -10.69 -17.42
CA ILE A 156 -9.89 -9.40 -17.71
C ILE A 156 -11.28 -9.72 -18.28
N PRO A 157 -12.37 -9.24 -17.67
CA PRO A 157 -13.70 -9.51 -18.19
C PRO A 157 -13.89 -8.82 -19.55
N GLU A 158 -14.56 -9.50 -20.49
CA GLU A 158 -14.85 -8.92 -21.82
C GLU A 158 -15.70 -7.65 -21.71
N LYS A 159 -16.56 -7.61 -20.69
CA LYS A 159 -17.44 -6.50 -20.33
C LYS A 159 -17.54 -6.40 -18.82
N ALA A 160 -17.27 -5.21 -18.28
CA ALA A 160 -17.49 -4.91 -16.87
C ALA A 160 -18.26 -3.62 -16.69
N LEU A 161 -18.76 -3.43 -15.47
CA LEU A 161 -19.21 -2.13 -14.98
C LEU A 161 -18.04 -1.45 -14.29
N HIS A 162 -17.70 -0.24 -14.73
CA HIS A 162 -16.67 0.59 -14.10
C HIS A 162 -17.31 1.46 -13.03
N PHE A 163 -16.67 1.55 -11.88
CA PHE A 163 -17.04 2.45 -10.81
C PHE A 163 -15.82 3.14 -10.24
N CYS A 164 -16.03 4.30 -9.62
CA CYS A 164 -14.97 5.15 -9.09
C CYS A 164 -15.24 5.49 -7.62
N SER A 165 -14.19 5.57 -6.81
CA SER A 165 -14.27 6.26 -5.53
C SER A 165 -14.19 7.78 -5.72
N PRO A 166 -14.52 8.58 -4.68
CA PRO A 166 -14.12 9.98 -4.63
C PRO A 166 -12.62 10.15 -4.92
N VAL A 167 -12.29 11.19 -5.70
CA VAL A 167 -10.93 11.49 -6.16
C VAL A 167 -10.33 12.59 -5.28
N GLN A 168 -9.17 12.34 -4.70
CA GLN A 168 -8.43 13.34 -3.93
C GLN A 168 -7.74 14.33 -4.87
N SER A 169 -7.45 15.55 -4.39
CA SER A 169 -6.83 16.62 -5.19
C SER A 169 -5.44 16.29 -5.74
N ASP A 170 -4.78 15.28 -5.18
CA ASP A 170 -3.48 14.76 -5.60
C ASP A 170 -3.59 13.56 -6.56
N GLY A 171 -4.81 13.21 -7.00
CA GLY A 171 -5.08 12.06 -7.86
C GLY A 171 -5.24 10.73 -7.11
N GLY A 172 -5.25 10.74 -5.77
CA GLY A 172 -5.61 9.57 -4.97
C GLY A 172 -7.05 9.13 -5.17
N GLY A 173 -7.29 7.83 -5.20
CA GLY A 173 -8.62 7.26 -5.47
C GLY A 173 -8.53 5.79 -5.82
N ALA A 174 -9.66 5.21 -6.20
CA ALA A 174 -9.73 3.84 -6.65
C ALA A 174 -10.75 3.65 -7.78
N ASP A 175 -10.38 2.81 -8.73
CA ASP A 175 -11.21 2.30 -9.81
C ASP A 175 -11.61 0.86 -9.49
N TYR A 176 -12.86 0.52 -9.80
CA TYR A 176 -13.44 -0.80 -9.60
C TYR A 176 -14.07 -1.25 -10.91
N TYR A 177 -13.75 -2.47 -11.32
CA TYR A 177 -14.29 -3.08 -12.52
C TYR A 177 -15.01 -4.36 -12.12
N PHE A 178 -16.33 -4.32 -12.18
CA PHE A 178 -17.21 -5.40 -11.75
C PHE A 178 -17.65 -6.26 -12.92
N ASP A 179 -17.34 -7.55 -12.84
CA ASP A 179 -17.85 -8.59 -13.73
C ASP A 179 -19.14 -9.20 -13.14
N SER A 180 -20.26 -8.95 -13.82
CA SER A 180 -21.58 -9.45 -13.42
C SER A 180 -21.75 -10.96 -13.57
N GLU A 181 -20.95 -11.63 -14.41
CA GLU A 181 -21.07 -13.07 -14.62
C GLU A 181 -20.48 -13.85 -13.45
N THR A 182 -19.34 -13.38 -12.94
CA THR A 182 -18.59 -14.06 -11.88
C THR A 182 -18.72 -13.41 -10.51
N ASN A 183 -19.37 -12.24 -10.41
CA ASN A 183 -19.37 -11.39 -9.21
C ASN A 183 -17.95 -11.04 -8.74
N THR A 184 -17.03 -10.88 -9.69
CA THR A 184 -15.63 -10.53 -9.40
C THR A 184 -15.41 -9.04 -9.61
N VAL A 185 -14.67 -8.42 -8.72
CA VAL A 185 -14.15 -7.06 -8.88
C VAL A 185 -12.66 -7.11 -9.11
N LEU A 186 -12.20 -6.41 -10.14
CA LEU A 186 -10.82 -5.98 -10.26
C LEU A 186 -10.73 -4.53 -9.79
N GLN A 187 -9.80 -4.24 -8.91
CA GLN A 187 -9.65 -2.93 -8.28
C GLN A 187 -8.22 -2.43 -8.44
N ARG A 188 -8.08 -1.13 -8.67
CA ARG A 188 -6.81 -0.41 -8.59
C ARG A 188 -6.98 0.81 -7.70
N ALA A 189 -6.10 0.99 -6.73
CA ALA A 189 -6.10 2.17 -5.86
C ALA A 189 -4.72 2.82 -5.80
N GLY A 190 -4.71 4.16 -5.85
CA GLY A 190 -3.52 5.00 -5.68
C GLY A 190 -3.43 5.58 -4.27
N TYR A 191 -2.26 5.44 -3.65
CA TYR A 191 -1.91 6.12 -2.40
C TYR A 191 -1.14 7.40 -2.72
N TRP A 192 -1.87 8.47 -2.99
CA TRP A 192 -1.32 9.81 -3.13
C TRP A 192 -1.50 10.59 -1.82
#